data_AF-A0A6B3NFU3-F1
#
_entry.id   AF-A0A6B3NFU3-F1
#
_cell.length_a   1.000
_cell.length_b   1.000
_cell.length_c   1.000
_cell.angle_alpha   90.00
_cell.angle_beta   90.00
_cell.angle_gamma   90.00
#
_symmetry.space_group_name_H-M   'P 1'
#
loop_
_entity.id
_entity.type
_entity.pdbx_description
1 polymer ?
#
loop_
_entity_poly.entity_id
_entity_poly.type
_entity_poly.pdbx_seq_one_letter_code
_entity_poly.pdbx_strand_id
1 'polypeptide(L)'
;MPKTDFSFEEINSAAENPIFTLSGTDIVLSLSALTGDTYSDLTSEGAVEALFKLRALYGSAQDLANATLEVAEQMTAFPAYTVGAPDDAGNINVTQLSVYDLAISFDKIIAG
;
A
#
# COMPACT_ATOMS: atom_id res chain seq x y z
N MET A 1 22.48 -2.84 0.57
CA MET A 1 21.71 -4.11 0.68
C MET A 1 20.25 -3.72 0.46
N PRO A 2 19.47 -4.43 -0.36
CA PRO A 2 18.10 -3.99 -0.67
C PRO A 2 17.24 -3.86 0.59
N LYS A 3 16.40 -2.81 0.66
CA LYS A 3 15.42 -2.68 1.75
C LYS A 3 14.33 -3.74 1.56
N THR A 4 14.03 -4.48 2.61
CA THR A 4 13.08 -5.62 2.55
C THR A 4 11.88 -5.47 3.47
N ASP A 5 11.93 -4.53 4.42
CA ASP A 5 10.92 -4.36 5.46
C ASP A 5 10.72 -2.88 5.83
N PHE A 6 9.69 -2.66 6.64
CA PHE A 6 9.41 -1.38 7.28
C PHE A 6 9.40 -1.53 8.80
N SER A 7 9.84 -0.48 9.50
CA SER A 7 9.45 -0.27 10.90
C SER A 7 8.08 0.41 10.99
N PHE A 8 7.42 0.30 12.15
CA PHE A 8 6.14 0.99 12.37
C PHE A 8 6.29 2.51 12.34
N GLU A 9 7.45 3.03 12.73
CA GLU A 9 7.79 4.45 12.66
C GLU A 9 7.92 4.92 11.21
N GLU A 10 8.53 4.13 10.33
CA GLU A 10 8.60 4.44 8.90
C GLU A 10 7.21 4.50 8.27
N ILE A 11 6.31 3.59 8.65
CA ILE A 11 4.92 3.61 8.18
C ILE A 11 4.17 4.83 8.74
N ASN A 12 4.33 5.13 10.03
CA ASN A 12 3.73 6.31 10.66
C ASN A 12 4.24 7.62 10.04
N SER A 13 5.48 7.67 9.53
CA SER A 13 6.02 8.87 8.86
C SER A 13 5.30 9.22 7.56
N ALA A 14 4.59 8.26 6.97
CA ALA A 14 3.76 8.44 5.78
C ALA A 14 2.32 8.87 6.11
N ALA A 15 1.94 8.90 7.39
CA ALA A 15 0.60 9.25 7.85
C ALA A 15 0.55 10.68 8.40
N GLU A 16 -0.62 11.31 8.31
CA GLU A 16 -0.85 12.61 8.96
C GLU A 16 -0.85 12.51 10.50
N ASN A 17 -1.36 11.38 11.02
CA ASN A 17 -1.38 11.05 12.44
C ASN A 17 -0.80 9.64 12.66
N PRO A 18 -0.14 9.37 13.80
CA PRO A 18 0.32 8.02 14.13
C PRO A 18 -0.84 7.03 14.14
N ILE A 19 -0.69 5.96 13.36
CA ILE A 19 -1.69 4.93 13.11
C ILE A 19 -1.31 3.63 13.82
N PHE A 20 -0.02 3.35 13.93
CA PHE A 20 0.52 2.30 14.79
C PHE A 20 1.02 2.91 16.10
N THR A 21 0.53 2.41 17.22
CA THR A 21 0.99 2.80 18.56
C THR A 21 1.31 1.58 19.40
N LEU A 22 2.23 1.74 20.35
CA LEU A 22 2.53 0.73 21.34
C LEU A 22 1.56 0.84 22.52
N SER A 23 0.92 -0.26 22.87
CA SER A 23 0.08 -0.38 24.07
C SER A 23 0.51 -1.61 24.87
N GLY A 24 1.40 -1.40 25.84
CA GLY A 24 2.00 -2.49 26.59
C GLY A 24 2.91 -3.33 25.69
N THR A 25 2.57 -4.61 25.52
CA THR A 25 3.27 -5.54 24.61
C THR A 25 2.66 -5.59 23.21
N ASP A 26 1.53 -4.91 23.00
CA ASP A 26 0.78 -4.99 21.76
C ASP A 26 1.06 -3.79 20.85
N ILE A 27 0.96 -4.04 19.55
CA ILE A 27 0.87 -2.99 18.54
C ILE A 27 -0.59 -2.77 18.22
N VAL A 28 -1.04 -1.53 18.41
CA VAL A 28 -2.42 -1.12 18.14
C VAL A 28 -2.46 -0.36 16.82
N LEU A 29 -3.31 -0.83 15.90
CA LEU A 29 -3.66 -0.10 14.69
C LEU A 29 -4.94 0.72 14.94
N SER A 30 -4.83 2.04 14.81
CA SER A 30 -5.96 2.95 14.93
C SER A 30 -6.68 3.11 13.59
N LEU A 31 -7.82 2.42 13.43
CA LEU A 31 -8.64 2.55 12.22
C LEU A 31 -9.23 3.96 12.08
N SER A 32 -9.55 4.63 13.19
CA SER A 32 -10.05 6.01 13.14
C SER A 32 -8.98 7.00 12.70
N ALA A 33 -7.71 6.78 13.06
CA ALA A 33 -6.61 7.59 12.54
C ALA A 33 -6.35 7.32 11.05
N LEU A 34 -6.69 6.11 10.57
CA LEU A 34 -6.52 5.72 9.18
C LEU A 34 -7.67 6.23 8.29
N THR A 35 -8.92 6.07 8.72
CA THR A 35 -10.10 6.41 7.91
C THR A 35 -10.66 7.79 8.20
N GLY A 36 -10.49 8.28 9.44
CA GLY A 36 -11.17 9.47 9.96
C GLY A 36 -12.49 9.17 10.67
N ASP A 37 -12.94 7.91 10.62
CA ASP A 37 -14.27 7.50 11.09
C ASP A 37 -14.26 7.08 12.56
N THR A 38 -15.41 7.20 13.20
CA THR A 38 -15.60 6.64 14.55
C THR A 38 -16.01 5.17 14.49
N TYR A 39 -15.98 4.49 15.63
CA TYR A 39 -16.41 3.08 15.72
C TYR A 39 -17.86 2.86 15.25
N SER A 40 -18.76 3.83 15.47
CA SER A 40 -20.14 3.72 15.01
C SER A 40 -20.30 3.89 13.51
N ASP A 41 -19.33 4.56 12.86
CA ASP A 41 -19.34 4.84 11.43
C ASP A 41 -18.62 3.75 10.62
N LEU A 42 -17.76 2.96 11.28
CA LEU A 42 -17.13 1.74 10.77
C LEU A 42 -18.17 0.60 10.63
N THR A 43 -19.07 0.75 9.65
CA THR A 43 -19.92 -0.34 9.16
C THR A 43 -19.10 -1.28 8.24
N SER A 44 -19.74 -2.25 7.60
CA SER A 44 -19.09 -3.17 6.65
C SER A 44 -18.34 -2.45 5.51
N GLU A 45 -18.78 -1.26 5.12
CA GLU A 45 -18.10 -0.43 4.11
C GLU A 45 -16.82 0.19 4.66
N GLY A 46 -16.83 0.65 5.92
CA GLY A 46 -15.66 1.24 6.58
C GLY A 46 -14.50 0.24 6.79
N ALA A 47 -14.80 -1.05 6.94
CA ALA A 47 -13.76 -2.09 7.00
C ALA A 47 -13.00 -2.25 5.67
N VAL A 48 -13.70 -2.16 4.54
CA VAL A 48 -13.09 -2.22 3.20
C VAL A 48 -12.26 -0.96 2.95
N GLU A 49 -12.81 0.20 3.29
CA GLU A 49 -12.10 1.47 3.22
C GLU A 49 -10.82 1.48 4.06
N ALA A 50 -10.88 0.97 5.29
CA ALA A 50 -9.71 0.85 6.15
C ALA A 50 -8.60 0.02 5.52
N LEU A 51 -8.91 -1.16 4.98
CA LEU A 51 -7.91 -1.99 4.29
C LEU A 51 -7.31 -1.27 3.07
N PHE A 52 -8.14 -0.53 2.35
CA PHE A 52 -7.71 0.23 1.19
C PHE A 52 -6.76 1.37 1.55
N LYS A 53 -7.13 2.18 2.54
CA LYS A 53 -6.30 3.27 3.06
C LYS A 53 -5.01 2.74 3.69
N LEU A 54 -5.05 1.59 4.35
CA LEU A 54 -3.85 0.94 4.89
C LEU A 54 -2.88 0.60 3.77
N ARG A 55 -3.36 -0.01 2.68
CA ARG A 55 -2.52 -0.32 1.52
C ARG A 55 -1.96 0.94 0.86
N ALA A 56 -2.74 2.02 0.76
CA ALA A 56 -2.30 3.30 0.19
C ALA A 56 -1.13 3.89 0.96
N LEU A 57 -1.26 3.88 2.28
CA LEU A 57 -0.25 4.33 3.20
C LEU A 57 1.05 3.52 3.04
N TYR A 58 0.99 2.19 2.96
CA TYR A 58 2.20 1.38 2.75
C TYR A 58 2.89 1.71 1.42
N GLY A 59 2.12 2.02 0.37
CA GLY A 59 2.68 2.54 -0.89
C GLY A 59 3.41 3.87 -0.68
N SER A 60 2.79 4.79 0.05
CA SER A 60 3.40 6.09 0.36
C SER A 60 4.65 5.96 1.22
N ALA A 61 4.64 5.05 2.20
CA ALA A 61 5.81 4.72 3.01
C ALA A 61 6.95 4.12 2.17
N GLN A 62 6.61 3.30 1.16
CA GLN A 62 7.60 2.77 0.22
C GLN A 62 8.23 3.88 -0.60
N ASP A 63 7.42 4.79 -1.13
CA ASP A 63 7.93 5.90 -1.93
C ASP A 63 8.85 6.80 -1.09
N LEU A 64 8.48 7.10 0.15
CA LEU A 64 9.31 7.84 1.10
C LEU A 64 10.62 7.12 1.43
N ALA A 65 10.56 5.82 1.71
CA ALA A 65 11.75 5.03 2.02
C ALA A 65 12.68 4.86 0.80
N ASN A 66 12.12 4.73 -0.39
CA ASN A 66 12.87 4.57 -1.64
C ASN A 66 13.47 5.89 -2.14
N ALA A 67 12.95 7.04 -1.70
CA ALA A 67 13.39 8.36 -2.17
C ALA A 67 14.89 8.63 -1.95
N THR A 68 15.51 7.96 -0.98
CA THR A 68 16.95 8.11 -0.66
C THR A 68 17.80 6.92 -1.10
N LEU A 69 17.21 5.93 -1.79
CA LEU A 69 17.88 4.69 -2.18
C LEU A 69 18.16 4.64 -3.68
N GLU A 70 19.28 4.01 -4.04
CA GLU A 70 19.58 3.64 -5.42
C GLU A 70 18.55 2.64 -5.94
N VAL A 71 18.24 2.67 -7.24
CA VAL A 71 17.18 1.84 -7.85
C VAL A 71 17.32 0.35 -7.55
N ALA A 72 18.56 -0.18 -7.50
CA ALA A 72 18.82 -1.59 -7.20
C ALA A 72 18.60 -1.97 -5.71
N GLU A 73 18.41 -0.99 -4.83
CA GLU A 73 18.19 -1.16 -3.40
C GLU A 73 16.75 -0.85 -2.98
N GLN A 74 15.95 -0.31 -3.90
CA GLN A 74 14.55 0.06 -3.68
C GLN A 74 13.67 -1.17 -3.45
N MET A 75 12.71 -1.01 -2.55
CA MET A 75 11.67 -1.99 -2.28
C MET A 75 10.54 -1.88 -3.30
N THR A 76 9.94 -3.02 -3.67
CA THR A 76 8.84 -3.11 -4.65
C THR A 76 7.63 -3.89 -4.11
N ALA A 77 7.47 -3.96 -2.79
CA ALA A 77 6.43 -4.75 -2.12
C ALA A 77 5.02 -4.14 -2.28
N PHE A 78 4.93 -2.82 -2.41
CA PHE A 78 3.71 -2.04 -2.56
C PHE A 78 3.76 -1.24 -3.87
N PRO A 79 3.54 -1.89 -5.02
CA PRO A 79 3.56 -1.21 -6.31
C PRO A 79 2.49 -0.12 -6.39
N ALA A 80 2.87 1.00 -7.02
CA ALA A 80 1.98 2.13 -7.23
C ALA A 80 0.69 1.70 -7.95
N TYR A 81 -0.41 2.29 -7.53
CA TYR A 81 -1.72 2.11 -8.14
C TYR A 81 -2.40 3.47 -8.21
N THR A 82 -3.33 3.60 -9.14
CA THR A 82 -4.15 4.81 -9.28
C THR A 82 -5.56 4.52 -8.80
N VAL A 83 -6.15 5.51 -8.14
CA VAL A 83 -7.54 5.53 -7.74
C VAL A 83 -8.31 6.50 -8.61
N GLY A 84 -9.44 6.02 -9.14
CA GLY A 84 -10.45 6.87 -9.76
C GLY A 84 -11.33 7.56 -8.71
N ALA A 85 -12.11 8.55 -9.14
CA ALA A 85 -13.16 9.12 -8.32
C ALA A 85 -14.20 8.03 -7.95
N PRO A 86 -14.88 8.14 -6.79
CA PRO A 86 -16.02 7.30 -6.47
C PRO A 86 -17.09 7.39 -7.55
N ASP A 87 -17.72 6.27 -7.90
CA ASP A 87 -18.91 6.25 -8.75
C ASP A 87 -20.19 6.61 -7.96
N ASP A 88 -21.31 6.73 -8.66
CA ASP A 88 -22.61 7.06 -8.06
C ASP A 88 -23.10 6.01 -7.04
N ALA A 89 -22.50 4.82 -7.03
CA ALA A 89 -22.77 3.74 -6.09
C ALA A 89 -21.76 3.67 -4.94
N GLY A 90 -20.83 4.64 -4.83
CA GLY A 90 -19.83 4.71 -3.78
C GLY A 90 -18.62 3.79 -3.99
N ASN A 91 -18.48 3.15 -5.15
CA ASN A 91 -17.34 2.30 -5.45
C ASN A 91 -16.17 3.13 -5.99
N ILE A 92 -14.94 2.72 -5.67
CA ILE A 92 -13.72 3.31 -6.24
C ILE A 92 -13.11 2.38 -7.28
N ASN A 93 -12.73 2.94 -8.44
CA ASN A 93 -11.95 2.20 -9.43
C ASN A 93 -10.48 2.21 -9.04
N VAL A 94 -9.86 1.03 -8.96
CA VAL A 94 -8.46 0.86 -8.59
C VAL A 94 -7.72 0.24 -9.77
N THR A 95 -6.74 0.95 -10.30
CA THR A 95 -5.89 0.44 -11.38
C THR A 95 -4.47 0.21 -10.86
N GLN A 96 -4.03 -1.04 -10.90
CA GLN A 96 -2.66 -1.42 -10.58
C GLN A 96 -1.96 -1.90 -11.86
N LEU A 97 -0.88 -1.20 -12.25
CA LEU A 97 -0.06 -1.63 -13.37
C LEU A 97 0.98 -2.63 -12.85
N SER A 98 0.93 -3.87 -13.33
CA SER A 98 1.98 -4.87 -13.08
C SER A 98 2.76 -5.09 -14.35
N VAL A 99 4.08 -4.89 -14.30
CA VAL A 99 5.01 -5.19 -15.39
C VAL A 99 5.66 -6.54 -15.08
N TYR A 100 5.66 -7.45 -16.06
CA TYR A 100 6.27 -8.77 -15.95
C TYR A 100 7.30 -8.93 -17.07
N ASP A 101 8.52 -9.35 -16.72
CA ASP A 101 9.50 -9.82 -17.69
C ASP A 101 9.25 -11.32 -17.95
N LEU A 102 8.71 -11.61 -19.14
CA LEU A 102 8.57 -12.98 -19.61
C LEU A 102 9.76 -13.34 -20.50
N ALA A 103 10.58 -14.29 -20.04
CA ALA A 103 11.62 -14.87 -20.87
C ALA A 103 10.97 -15.71 -21.99
N ILE A 104 10.91 -15.16 -23.20
CA ILE A 104 10.50 -15.89 -24.41
C ILE A 104 11.73 -16.54 -25.06
N SER A 105 11.68 -17.86 -25.23
CA SER A 105 12.65 -18.58 -26.06
C SER A 105 12.20 -18.48 -27.52
N PHE A 106 12.94 -17.72 -28.32
CA PHE A 106 12.68 -17.56 -29.75
C PHE A 106 12.77 -18.89 -30.53
N ASP A 107 13.50 -19.88 -30.02
CA ASP A 107 13.61 -21.22 -30.60
C ASP A 107 12.26 -21.97 -30.65
N LYS A 108 11.28 -21.56 -29.82
CA LYS A 108 9.93 -22.14 -29.80
C LYS A 108 8.91 -21.39 -30.65
N ILE A 109 9.27 -20.24 -31.23
CA ILE A 109 8.35 -19.39 -32.02
C ILE A 109 8.44 -19.71 -33.52
N ILE A 110 9.52 -20.31 -34.00
CA ILE A 110 9.78 -20.56 -35.44
C ILE A 110 9.56 -22.04 -35.83
N ALA A 111 8.82 -22.82 -35.02
CA ALA A 111 8.39 -24.16 -35.38
C ALA A 111 6.91 -24.15 -35.83
N GLY A 112 6.65 -23.51 -36.97
CA GLY A 112 5.35 -23.44 -37.64
C GLY A 112 5.52 -23.15 -39.12
#